data_AF-A0A9J6GKX5-F1
#
_entry.id   AF-A0A9J6GKX5-F1
#
_cell.length_a   1.000
_cell.length_b   1.000
_cell.length_c   1.000
_cell.angle_alpha   90.00
_cell.angle_beta   90.00
_cell.angle_gamma   90.00
#
_symmetry.space_group_name_H-M   'P 1'
#
loop_
_entity.id
_entity.type
_entity.pdbx_description
1 polymer ?
#
loop_
_entity_poly.entity_id
_entity_poly.type
_entity_poly.pdbx_seq_one_letter_code
_entity_poly.pdbx_strand_id
1 'polypeptide(L)'
;MVVIAFDGDKVPNHIRYGNLLVECSLYPKQIDMCYRCGRLGHRMDVCPNPEDRISRGCGMKNTEPSHVCSNPKCSLCGGNHLTANK
;
A
#
# COMPACT_ATOMS: atom_id res chain seq x y z
N MET A 1 -21.01 2.34 8.51
CA MET A 1 -20.30 1.78 7.33
C MET A 1 -20.94 0.43 7.04
N VAL A 2 -21.52 0.25 5.85
CA VAL A 2 -22.12 -1.02 5.42
C VAL A 2 -21.13 -1.70 4.49
N VAL A 3 -20.78 -2.96 4.75
CA VAL A 3 -19.90 -3.76 3.89
C VAL A 3 -20.77 -4.79 3.17
N ILE A 4 -20.67 -4.82 1.85
CA ILE A 4 -21.42 -5.74 0.99
C ILE A 4 -20.41 -6.64 0.29
N ALA A 5 -20.54 -7.95 0.48
CA ALA A 5 -19.69 -8.94 -0.18
C ALA A 5 -20.33 -9.41 -1.48
N PHE A 6 -19.51 -9.53 -2.53
CA PHE A 6 -19.90 -10.10 -3.81
C PHE A 6 -19.21 -11.45 -3.96
N ASP A 7 -19.92 -12.42 -4.54
CA ASP A 7 -19.38 -13.78 -4.79
C ASP A 7 -18.44 -13.82 -6.02
N GLY A 8 -18.36 -12.72 -6.77
CA GLY A 8 -17.52 -12.59 -7.96
C GLY A 8 -16.17 -11.91 -7.71
N ASP A 9 -15.29 -12.02 -8.70
CA ASP A 9 -13.98 -11.34 -8.77
C ASP A 9 -14.09 -9.84 -9.11
N LYS A 10 -15.28 -9.39 -9.53
CA LYS A 10 -15.54 -8.00 -9.95
C LYS A 10 -16.62 -7.36 -9.11
N VAL A 11 -16.33 -6.16 -8.61
CA VAL A 11 -17.33 -5.30 -7.98
C VAL A 11 -18.09 -4.54 -9.06
N PRO A 12 -19.43 -4.67 -9.15
CA PRO A 12 -20.25 -3.88 -10.07
C PRO A 12 -20.15 -2.38 -9.74
N ASN A 13 -20.31 -1.50 -10.73
CA ASN A 13 -20.33 -0.05 -10.46
C ASN A 13 -21.56 0.38 -9.66
N HIS A 14 -22.67 -0.36 -9.74
CA HIS A 14 -23.91 -0.05 -9.03
C HIS A 14 -24.56 -1.33 -8.51
N ILE A 15 -25.19 -1.22 -7.34
CA ILE A 15 -26.10 -2.25 -6.81
C ILE A 15 -27.48 -1.66 -6.59
N ARG A 16 -28.48 -2.53 -6.58
CA ARG A 16 -29.85 -2.18 -6.20
C ARG A 16 -30.14 -2.69 -4.79
N TYR A 17 -30.39 -1.78 -3.86
CA TYR A 17 -30.82 -2.09 -2.49
C TYR A 17 -32.26 -1.63 -2.31
N GLY A 18 -33.21 -2.56 -2.48
CA GLY A 18 -34.64 -2.23 -2.58
C GLY A 18 -34.94 -1.39 -3.83
N ASN A 19 -35.40 -0.15 -3.61
CA ASN A 19 -35.66 0.84 -4.67
C ASN A 19 -34.49 1.83 -4.87
N LEU A 20 -33.41 1.69 -4.12
CA LEU A 20 -32.25 2.57 -4.18
C LEU A 20 -31.21 1.99 -5.15
N LEU A 21 -30.68 2.83 -6.04
CA LEU A 21 -29.51 2.53 -6.84
C LEU A 21 -28.29 3.15 -6.15
N VAL A 22 -27.36 2.30 -5.70
CA VAL A 22 -26.18 2.71 -4.92
C VAL A 22 -24.93 2.46 -5.73
N GLU A 23 -24.09 3.48 -5.87
CA GLU A 23 -22.78 3.35 -6.48
C GLU A 23 -21.85 2.54 -5.57
N CYS A 24 -21.13 1.60 -6.17
CA CYS A 24 -20.13 0.79 -5.48
C CYS A 24 -18.75 1.21 -5.95
N SER A 25 -17.91 1.60 -4.99
CA SER A 25 -16.49 1.84 -5.20
C SER A 25 -15.69 0.71 -4.56
N LEU A 26 -14.61 0.29 -5.22
CA LEU A 26 -13.66 -0.64 -4.61
C LEU A 26 -13.12 -0.01 -3.33
N TYR A 27 -13.36 -0.65 -2.20
CA TYR A 27 -12.72 -0.23 -0.96
C TYR A 27 -11.23 -0.55 -1.09
N PRO A 28 -10.34 0.46 -1.21
CA PRO A 28 -8.92 0.19 -1.27
C PRO A 28 -8.54 -0.43 0.07
N LYS A 29 -8.18 -1.71 0.08
CA LYS A 29 -7.62 -2.32 1.28
C LYS A 29 -6.37 -1.50 1.62
N GLN A 30 -6.44 -0.71 2.67
CA GLN A 30 -5.29 0.03 3.19
C GLN A 30 -4.36 -1.02 3.78
N ILE A 31 -3.46 -1.54 2.94
CA ILE A 31 -2.42 -2.45 3.38
C ILE A 31 -1.28 -1.58 3.85
N ASP A 32 -1.07 -1.55 5.16
CA ASP A 32 0.04 -0.81 5.73
C ASP A 32 1.36 -1.33 5.16
N MET A 33 2.18 -0.38 4.72
CA MET A 33 3.58 -0.63 4.42
C MET A 33 4.38 -0.50 5.71
N CYS A 34 5.17 -1.51 6.01
CA CYS A 34 6.12 -1.44 7.09
C CYS A 34 7.23 -0.45 6.73
N TYR A 35 7.26 0.71 7.40
CA TYR A 35 8.29 1.73 7.20
C TYR A 35 9.71 1.29 7.58
N ARG A 36 9.85 0.12 8.20
CA ARG A 36 11.15 -0.46 8.54
C ARG A 36 11.70 -1.30 7.38
N CYS A 37 10.94 -2.30 6.92
CA CYS A 37 11.40 -3.27 5.91
C CYS A 37 10.80 -3.12 4.51
N GLY A 38 9.86 -2.17 4.33
CA GLY A 38 9.23 -1.88 3.04
C GLY A 38 8.20 -2.89 2.57
N ARG A 39 7.93 -3.94 3.37
CA ARG A 39 6.95 -4.98 3.03
C ARG A 39 5.54 -4.55 3.43
N LEU A 40 4.57 -5.04 2.67
CA LEU A 40 3.16 -4.83 2.92
C LEU A 40 2.60 -5.86 3.92
N GLY A 41 1.54 -5.49 4.63
CA GLY A 41 0.73 -6.41 5.45
C GLY A 41 1.05 -6.37 6.95
N HIS A 42 1.98 -5.53 7.38
CA HIS A 42 2.28 -5.31 8.79
C HIS A 42 2.84 -3.90 9.01
N ARG A 43 2.74 -3.39 10.24
CA ARG A 43 3.33 -2.11 10.63
C ARG A 43 4.74 -2.28 11.22
N MET A 44 5.47 -1.17 11.34
CA MET A 44 6.82 -1.10 11.89
C MET A 44 6.94 -1.68 13.31
N ASP A 45 5.90 -1.52 14.12
CA ASP A 45 5.80 -2.00 15.51
C ASP A 45 5.68 -3.53 15.64
N VAL A 46 5.21 -4.21 14.60
CA VAL A 46 5.03 -5.68 14.57
C VAL A 46 5.87 -6.33 13.46
N CYS A 47 6.98 -5.69 13.08
CA CYS A 47 7.80 -6.16 11.99
C CYS A 47 8.54 -7.45 12.37
N PRO A 48 8.39 -8.56 11.61
CA PRO A 48 9.08 -9.82 11.90
C PRO A 48 10.60 -9.73 11.64
N ASN A 49 11.05 -8.79 10.79
CA ASN A 49 12.45 -8.62 10.42
C ASN A 49 12.93 -7.19 10.75
N PRO A 50 13.28 -6.91 12.01
CA PRO A 50 13.64 -5.56 12.44
C PRO A 50 15.00 -5.07 11.91
N GLU A 51 15.86 -5.97 11.44
CA GLU A 51 17.20 -5.66 10.93
C GLU A 51 17.21 -5.29 9.43
N ASP A 52 16.17 -5.70 8.70
CA ASP A 52 16.01 -5.42 7.27
C ASP A 52 15.56 -3.96 7.08
N ARG A 53 16.41 -2.97 7.38
CA ARG A 53 16.06 -1.56 7.23
C ARG A 53 16.21 -1.11 5.77
N ILE A 54 15.14 -0.56 5.20
CA ILE A 54 15.16 0.02 3.85
C ILE A 54 15.33 1.54 3.87
N SER A 55 15.93 2.09 2.81
CA SER A 55 15.93 3.53 2.56
C SER A 55 14.57 4.02 2.04
N ARG A 56 14.10 5.16 2.56
CA ARG A 56 12.80 5.76 2.19
C ARG A 56 12.74 6.28 0.77
N GLY A 57 13.89 6.52 0.14
CA GLY A 57 13.97 7.09 -1.21
C GLY A 57 13.94 6.07 -2.33
N CYS A 58 14.58 4.91 -2.15
CA CYS A 58 14.74 3.91 -3.22
C CYS A 58 14.54 2.46 -2.77
N GLY A 59 14.25 2.22 -1.48
CA GLY A 59 13.88 0.89 -0.99
C GLY A 59 15.02 -0.13 -0.90
N MET A 60 16.29 0.30 -1.09
CA MET A 60 17.43 -0.58 -0.92
C MET A 60 17.66 -0.90 0.56
N LYS A 61 17.90 -2.19 0.86
CA LYS A 61 18.26 -2.66 2.19
C LYS A 61 19.64 -2.13 2.59
N ASN A 62 19.82 -1.81 3.86
CA ASN A 62 21.14 -1.53 4.46
C ASN A 62 21.96 -0.48 3.71
N THR A 63 21.33 0.63 3.34
CA THR A 63 22.04 1.78 2.76
C THR A 63 22.54 2.67 3.88
N GLU A 64 23.82 3.03 3.83
CA GLU A 64 24.47 3.98 4.75
C GLU A 64 23.63 5.26 4.87
N PRO A 65 23.62 5.95 6.04
CA PRO A 65 22.75 7.09 6.33
C PRO A 65 22.77 8.25 5.31
N SER A 66 23.81 8.34 4.48
CA SER A 66 24.04 9.42 3.51
C SER A 66 23.84 9.00 2.04
N HIS A 67 23.05 7.97 1.76
CA HIS A 67 22.74 7.59 0.38
C HIS A 67 21.74 8.58 -0.25
N VAL A 68 22.19 9.34 -1.26
CA VAL A 68 21.34 10.18 -2.12
C VAL A 68 20.84 9.34 -3.29
N CYS A 69 19.54 8.99 -3.30
CA CYS A 69 18.97 8.22 -4.42
C CYS A 69 18.86 9.12 -5.65
N SER A 70 19.69 8.89 -6.68
CA SER A 70 19.69 9.67 -7.94
C SER A 70 18.44 9.44 -8.81
N ASN A 71 17.69 8.37 -8.59
CA ASN A 71 16.44 8.10 -9.30
C ASN A 71 15.40 7.48 -8.34
N PRO A 72 14.64 8.30 -7.58
CA PRO A 72 13.65 7.79 -6.64
C PRO A 72 12.50 7.14 -7.39
N LYS A 73 12.45 5.80 -7.31
CA LYS A 73 11.34 5.00 -7.84
C LYS A 73 10.65 4.31 -6.68
N CYS A 74 9.33 4.44 -6.62
CA CYS A 74 8.52 3.78 -5.61
C CYS A 74 8.66 2.26 -5.76
N SER A 75 9.14 1.59 -4.72
CA SER A 75 9.32 0.14 -4.74
C SER A 75 8.00 -0.63 -4.78
N LEU A 76 6.87 0.04 -4.50
CA LEU A 76 5.53 -0.58 -4.47
C LEU A 76 4.77 -0.45 -5.79
N CYS A 77 4.79 0.73 -6.42
CA CYS A 77 4.04 0.99 -7.66
C CYS A 77 4.94 1.24 -8.88
N GLY A 78 6.26 1.42 -8.68
CA GLY A 78 7.19 1.76 -9.75
C GLY A 78 7.11 3.20 -10.26
N GLY A 79 6.35 4.09 -9.61
CA GLY A 79 6.26 5.51 -9.98
C GLY A 79 7.52 6.32 -9.64
N ASN A 80 7.72 7.46 -10.30
CA ASN A 80 8.85 8.38 -10.06
C ASN A 80 8.62 9.26 -8.82
N HIS A 81 8.42 8.62 -7.67
CA HIS A 81 8.28 9.29 -6.37
C HIS A 81 8.92 8.43 -5.28
N LEU A 82 9.21 9.04 -4.13
CA LEU A 82 9.71 8.32 -2.96
C LEU A 82 8.63 7.33 -2.50
N THR A 83 9.02 6.14 -2.07
CA THR A 83 8.10 5.10 -1.56
C THR A 83 7.25 5.61 -0.38
N ALA A 84 7.70 6.65 0.32
CA ALA A 84 7.00 7.28 1.45
C ALA A 84 6.00 8.38 1.09
N ASN A 85 5.92 8.81 -0.18
CA ASN A 85 5.04 9.88 -0.65
C ASN A 85 4.10 9.31 -1.73
N LYS A 86 2.80 9.63 -1.71
CA LYS A 86 1.81 9.19 -2.69
C LYS A 86 1.35 10.37 -3.52
#